data_AF-A0A257UCT1-F1
#
_entry.id   AF-A0A257UCT1-F1
#
_cell.length_a   1.000
_cell.length_b   1.000
_cell.length_c   1.000
_cell.angle_alpha   90.00
_cell.angle_beta   90.00
_cell.angle_gamma   90.00
#
_symmetry.space_group_name_H-M   'P 1'
#
loop_
_entity.id
_entity.type
_entity.pdbx_description
1 polymer ?
#
loop_
_entity_poly.entity_id
_entity_poly.type
_entity_poly.pdbx_seq_one_letter_code
_entity_poly.pdbx_strand_id
1 'polypeptide(L)'
;KAVSLRGNRRGFEAYTWAEAIAGNVAGVRFDFSRGEHVAAFCQSSRAVVLSYDCEIDQDSKHLLVALVRPLGVVQEPENRRVIRENRNFSFWYLPSDDRFQLVDSYVDLRRLTCLDQSFVNGSRKLASLASDAVRSLQRQIMLYLTRREPL
;
A
#
# COMPACT_ATOMS: atom_id res chain seq x y z
N LYS A 1 -31.25 12.84 4.68
CA LYS A 1 -31.72 11.54 5.23
C LYS A 1 -30.73 10.46 4.75
N ALA A 2 -29.78 10.06 5.59
CA ALA A 2 -28.76 9.08 5.25
C ALA A 2 -29.35 7.66 5.24
N VAL A 3 -29.01 6.86 4.22
CA VAL A 3 -29.42 5.46 4.11
C VAL A 3 -28.41 4.60 4.87
N SER A 4 -28.89 3.93 5.93
CA SER A 4 -28.13 2.93 6.67
C SER A 4 -27.98 1.68 5.82
N LEU A 5 -26.74 1.28 5.55
CA LEU A 5 -26.44 -0.05 5.04
C LEU A 5 -26.62 -1.03 6.22
N ARG A 6 -27.76 -1.74 6.21
CA ARG A 6 -28.13 -2.70 7.25
C ARG A 6 -27.11 -3.84 7.30
N GLY A 7 -26.43 -3.93 8.44
CA GLY A 7 -25.67 -5.09 8.89
C GLY A 7 -25.15 -4.77 10.28
N ASN A 8 -25.43 -5.63 11.26
CA ASN A 8 -25.19 -5.44 12.69
C ASN A 8 -23.68 -5.44 13.06
N ARG A 9 -22.85 -4.66 12.36
CA ARG A 9 -21.41 -4.50 12.63
C ARG A 9 -21.17 -3.09 13.15
N ARG A 10 -20.68 -2.98 14.38
CA ARG A 10 -20.13 -1.73 14.92
C ARG A 10 -18.89 -1.37 14.11
N GLY A 11 -18.96 -0.26 13.38
CA GLY A 11 -17.82 0.32 12.70
C GLY A 11 -17.90 0.15 11.20
N PHE A 12 -18.38 1.19 10.52
CA PHE A 12 -17.70 1.93 9.46
C PHE A 12 -18.50 3.24 9.32
N GLU A 13 -17.97 4.35 9.82
CA GLU A 13 -18.53 5.67 9.53
C GLU A 13 -18.15 6.02 8.09
N ALA A 14 -19.13 5.98 7.18
CA ALA A 14 -18.97 6.56 5.86
C ALA A 14 -19.15 8.07 5.99
N TYR A 15 -18.03 8.81 6.00
CA TYR A 15 -18.09 10.27 5.94
C TYR A 15 -18.46 10.68 4.52
N THR A 16 -19.72 11.06 4.32
CA THR A 16 -20.10 11.89 3.17
C THR A 16 -19.66 13.31 3.49
N TRP A 17 -18.72 13.86 2.73
CA TRP A 17 -18.28 15.26 2.80
C TRP A 17 -19.36 16.24 2.29
N ALA A 18 -20.57 16.14 2.83
CA ALA A 18 -21.74 16.87 2.35
C ALA A 18 -21.86 18.30 2.88
N GLU A 19 -21.02 18.72 3.83
CA GLU A 19 -21.22 20.01 4.53
C GLU A 19 -20.31 21.16 4.06
N ALA A 20 -19.50 20.98 3.02
CA ALA A 20 -18.68 22.07 2.46
C ALA A 20 -19.24 22.72 1.18
N ILE A 21 -20.33 22.23 0.61
CA ILE A 21 -20.85 22.75 -0.67
C ILE A 21 -22.31 23.17 -0.50
N ALA A 22 -22.52 24.27 0.22
CA ALA A 22 -23.75 25.06 0.14
C ALA A 22 -23.77 25.83 -1.19
N GLY A 23 -23.96 25.08 -2.28
CA GLY A 23 -24.00 25.57 -3.65
C GLY A 23 -24.27 24.39 -4.54
N ASN A 24 -25.21 24.51 -5.47
CA ASN A 24 -25.52 23.45 -6.43
C ASN A 24 -24.35 23.35 -7.43
N VAL A 25 -23.21 22.80 -7.01
CA VAL A 25 -22.09 22.51 -7.89
C VAL A 25 -22.47 21.24 -8.61
N ALA A 26 -22.84 21.36 -9.89
CA ALA A 26 -23.03 20.21 -10.78
C ALA A 26 -21.85 19.26 -10.54
N GLY A 27 -22.12 18.09 -9.95
CA GLY A 27 -21.08 17.21 -9.45
C GLY A 27 -20.07 16.95 -10.56
N VAL A 28 -18.83 17.40 -10.37
CA VAL A 28 -17.74 17.15 -11.31
C VAL A 28 -17.68 15.63 -11.44
N ARG A 29 -17.98 15.10 -12.63
CA ARG A 29 -17.85 13.67 -12.89
C ARG A 29 -16.39 13.31 -12.65
N PHE A 30 -16.13 12.51 -11.61
CA PHE A 30 -14.79 12.00 -11.35
C PHE A 30 -14.36 11.14 -12.53
N ASP A 31 -13.37 11.62 -13.27
CA ASP A 31 -12.79 10.88 -14.38
C ASP A 31 -11.75 9.91 -13.83
N PHE A 32 -12.15 8.65 -13.61
CA PHE A 32 -11.27 7.57 -13.17
C PHE A 32 -10.05 7.35 -14.08
N SER A 33 -10.09 7.85 -15.33
CA SER A 33 -8.97 7.72 -16.26
C SER A 33 -7.92 8.82 -16.15
N ARG A 34 -8.27 9.98 -15.57
CA ARG A 34 -7.37 11.14 -15.43
C ARG A 34 -7.04 11.47 -13.97
N GLY A 35 -7.85 11.00 -13.03
CA GLY A 35 -7.77 11.39 -11.63
C GLY A 35 -8.10 12.87 -11.41
N GLU A 36 -7.88 13.35 -10.20
CA GLU A 36 -8.05 14.74 -9.81
C GLU A 36 -6.75 15.25 -9.17
N HIS A 37 -6.31 16.45 -9.56
CA HIS A 37 -5.15 17.08 -8.94
C HIS A 37 -5.55 17.66 -7.59
N VAL A 38 -5.04 17.06 -6.52
CA VAL A 38 -5.27 17.52 -5.15
C VAL A 38 -3.96 18.01 -4.54
N ALA A 39 -3.94 19.24 -4.01
CA ALA A 39 -2.83 19.73 -3.21
C ALA A 39 -2.81 19.00 -1.85
N ALA A 40 -1.78 18.19 -1.61
CA ALA A 40 -1.64 17.42 -0.39
C ALA A 40 -0.21 17.48 0.14
N PHE A 41 -0.07 17.42 1.47
CA PHE A 41 1.22 17.22 2.10
C PHE A 41 1.64 15.76 1.97
N CYS A 42 2.67 15.49 1.18
CA CYS A 42 3.13 14.14 0.90
C CYS A 42 4.44 13.84 1.64
N GLN A 43 4.56 12.63 2.19
CA GLN A 43 5.83 12.10 2.66
C GLN A 43 6.46 11.25 1.56
N SER A 44 7.69 11.58 1.17
CA SER A 44 8.46 10.73 0.26
C SER A 44 8.99 9.51 1.03
N SER A 45 8.82 8.33 0.44
CA SER A 45 9.31 7.08 1.01
C SER A 45 9.64 6.09 -0.10
N ARG A 46 10.44 5.08 0.22
CA ARG A 46 10.69 3.97 -0.71
C ARG A 46 9.44 3.10 -0.80
N ALA A 47 9.28 2.42 -1.92
CA ALA A 47 8.15 1.53 -2.14
C ALA A 47 8.58 0.28 -2.93
N VAL A 48 7.79 -0.77 -2.80
CA VAL A 48 7.87 -1.98 -3.64
C VAL A 48 6.67 -1.98 -4.57
N VAL A 49 6.90 -2.16 -5.87
CA VAL A 49 5.83 -2.36 -6.85
C VAL A 49 5.37 -3.81 -6.78
N LEU A 50 4.08 -4.03 -6.58
CA LEU A 50 3.47 -5.35 -6.40
C LEU A 50 2.86 -5.92 -7.69
N SER A 51 2.43 -5.05 -8.62
CA SER A 51 1.70 -5.44 -9.83
C SER A 51 2.51 -5.38 -11.13
N TYR A 52 3.85 -5.41 -11.05
CA TYR A 52 4.71 -5.15 -12.23
C TYR A 52 4.63 -6.23 -13.34
N ASP A 53 4.15 -7.44 -13.02
CA ASP A 53 4.17 -8.58 -13.96
C ASP A 53 2.97 -9.52 -13.77
N CYS A 54 1.84 -9.01 -13.26
CA CYS A 54 0.65 -9.84 -13.13
C CYS A 54 -0.02 -9.95 -14.52
N GLU A 55 0.19 -11.06 -15.22
CA GLU A 55 -0.33 -11.32 -16.58
C GLU A 55 -1.85 -11.12 -16.71
N ILE A 56 -2.59 -11.21 -15.61
CA ILE A 56 -4.06 -11.14 -15.57
C ILE A 56 -4.58 -9.69 -15.59
N ASP A 57 -3.79 -8.73 -15.14
CA ASP A 57 -4.12 -7.30 -15.15
C ASP A 57 -2.90 -6.52 -15.66
N GLN A 58 -2.71 -6.51 -16.99
CA GLN A 58 -1.88 -5.49 -17.64
C GLN A 58 -2.59 -4.12 -17.57
N ASP A 59 -2.97 -3.66 -16.38
CA ASP A 59 -3.30 -2.25 -16.19
C ASP A 59 -2.00 -1.46 -16.34
N SER A 60 -1.71 -1.08 -17.57
CA SER A 60 -0.54 -0.26 -17.90
C SER A 60 -0.64 1.15 -17.32
N LYS A 61 -1.80 1.54 -16.77
CA LYS A 61 -2.02 2.89 -16.25
C LYS A 61 -1.68 2.99 -14.77
N HIS A 62 -2.04 1.98 -13.98
CA HIS A 62 -1.86 2.02 -12.53
C HIS A 62 -1.05 0.85 -11.99
N LEU A 63 -0.10 1.17 -11.11
CA LEU A 63 0.72 0.22 -10.41
C LEU A 63 0.35 0.20 -8.93
N LEU A 64 0.10 -1.01 -8.41
CA LEU A 64 -0.05 -1.21 -6.98
C LEU A 64 1.31 -1.19 -6.32
N VAL A 65 1.48 -0.32 -5.33
CA VAL A 65 2.72 -0.20 -4.56
C VAL A 65 2.45 -0.34 -3.06
N ALA A 66 3.46 -0.81 -2.34
CA ALA A 66 3.48 -0.85 -0.88
C ALA A 66 4.67 -0.06 -0.35
N LEU A 67 4.47 0.71 0.73
CA LEU A 67 5.52 1.55 1.30
C LEU A 67 6.55 0.73 2.08
N VAL A 68 7.81 1.11 1.95
CA VAL A 68 8.95 0.56 2.70
C VAL A 68 9.28 1.51 3.84
N ARG A 69 9.31 1.00 5.06
CA ARG A 69 9.63 1.76 6.26
C ARG A 69 10.89 1.23 6.93
N PRO A 70 11.79 2.09 7.43
CA PRO A 70 12.92 1.65 8.23
C PRO A 70 12.43 0.92 9.48
N LEU A 71 13.03 -0.22 9.81
CA LEU A 71 12.71 -0.98 11.01
C LEU A 71 13.15 -0.25 12.29
N GLY A 72 14.17 0.61 12.19
CA GLY A 72 14.70 1.40 13.31
C GLY A 72 13.70 2.37 13.95
N VAL A 73 12.60 2.72 13.25
CA VAL A 73 11.53 3.57 13.82
C VAL A 73 10.62 2.82 14.78
N VAL A 74 10.66 1.48 14.78
CA VAL A 74 9.87 0.64 15.69
C VAL A 74 10.60 0.58 17.03
N GLN A 75 10.06 1.27 18.02
CA GLN A 75 10.68 1.44 19.34
C GLN A 75 10.78 0.10 20.10
N GLU A 76 9.71 -0.69 20.09
CA GLU A 76 9.65 -1.94 20.85
C GLU A 76 10.52 -3.04 20.19
N PRO A 77 11.50 -3.61 20.92
CA PRO A 77 12.34 -4.70 20.42
C PRO A 77 11.55 -5.94 20.01
N GLU A 78 10.48 -6.29 20.74
CA GLU A 78 9.67 -7.46 20.44
C GLU A 78 8.94 -7.31 19.10
N ASN A 79 8.38 -6.13 18.82
CA ASN A 79 7.74 -5.87 17.53
C ASN A 79 8.74 -5.93 16.38
N ARG A 80 9.98 -5.45 16.59
CA ARG A 80 11.06 -5.60 15.59
C ARG A 80 11.36 -7.07 15.31
N ARG A 81 11.42 -7.91 16.35
CA ARG A 81 11.63 -9.36 16.22
C ARG A 81 10.49 -10.02 15.43
N VAL A 82 9.24 -9.75 15.80
CA VAL A 82 8.04 -10.26 15.12
C VAL A 82 8.05 -9.89 13.63
N ILE A 83 8.46 -8.66 13.29
CA ILE A 83 8.57 -8.22 11.90
C ILE A 83 9.67 -9.00 11.17
N ARG A 84 10.88 -9.10 11.74
CA ARG A 84 12.01 -9.85 11.13
C ARG A 84 11.66 -11.31 10.86
N GLU A 85 10.89 -11.92 11.75
CA GLU A 85 10.43 -13.30 11.63
C GLU A 85 9.19 -13.44 10.72
N ASN A 86 8.70 -12.34 10.12
CA ASN A 86 7.49 -12.29 9.30
C ASN A 86 6.22 -12.84 9.99
N ARG A 87 6.18 -12.82 11.33
CA ARG A 87 5.05 -13.33 12.12
C ARG A 87 3.85 -12.40 12.15
N ASN A 88 4.02 -11.15 11.73
CA ASN A 88 2.91 -10.21 11.55
C ASN A 88 2.57 -10.09 10.07
N PHE A 89 1.38 -10.58 9.68
CA PHE A 89 0.92 -10.60 8.28
C PHE A 89 0.83 -9.21 7.65
N SER A 90 0.74 -8.14 8.44
CA SER A 90 0.71 -6.77 7.92
C SER A 90 2.07 -6.29 7.39
N PHE A 91 3.15 -6.98 7.73
CA PHE A 91 4.51 -6.55 7.45
C PHE A 91 5.30 -7.66 6.77
N TRP A 92 6.13 -7.27 5.80
CA TRP A 92 7.10 -8.18 5.20
C TRP A 92 8.51 -7.62 5.41
N TYR A 93 9.37 -8.40 6.05
CA TYR A 93 10.73 -7.99 6.39
C TYR A 93 11.61 -7.85 5.16
N LEU A 94 12.38 -6.77 5.12
CA LEU A 94 13.33 -6.47 4.06
C LEU A 94 14.70 -6.17 4.69
N PRO A 95 15.68 -7.08 4.56
CA PRO A 95 16.99 -6.91 5.16
C PRO A 95 17.74 -5.71 4.57
N SER A 96 18.70 -5.19 5.33
CA SER A 96 19.60 -4.15 4.86
C SER A 96 20.47 -4.62 3.69
N ASP A 97 20.72 -3.72 2.74
CA ASP A 97 21.64 -3.94 1.63
C ASP A 97 22.32 -2.62 1.24
N ASP A 98 23.63 -2.54 1.48
CA ASP A 98 24.43 -1.34 1.25
C ASP A 98 24.50 -0.96 -0.24
N ARG A 99 24.41 -1.95 -1.15
CA ARG A 99 24.44 -1.71 -2.61
C ARG A 99 23.28 -0.83 -3.05
N PHE A 100 22.15 -0.92 -2.35
CA PHE A 100 20.93 -0.16 -2.61
C PHE A 100 20.68 0.92 -1.53
N GLN A 101 21.68 1.17 -0.67
CA GLN A 101 21.59 2.07 0.48
C GLN A 101 20.34 1.78 1.33
N LEU A 102 19.99 0.50 1.48
CA LEU A 102 18.80 0.04 2.17
C LEU A 102 19.16 -0.32 3.59
N VAL A 103 18.59 0.42 4.54
CA VAL A 103 18.66 0.05 5.95
C VAL A 103 17.71 -1.09 6.26
N ASP A 104 17.88 -1.73 7.41
CA ASP A 104 16.96 -2.74 7.92
C ASP A 104 15.52 -2.19 7.88
N SER A 105 14.63 -2.81 7.11
CA SER A 105 13.34 -2.24 6.73
C SER A 105 12.22 -3.28 6.70
N TYR A 106 11.00 -2.82 6.46
CA TYR A 106 9.86 -3.68 6.19
C TYR A 106 8.91 -3.02 5.19
N VAL A 107 8.20 -3.83 4.43
CA VAL A 107 7.08 -3.43 3.57
C VAL A 107 5.82 -3.39 4.43
N ASP A 108 5.11 -2.26 4.46
CA ASP A 108 3.84 -2.09 5.19
C ASP A 108 2.65 -2.35 4.27
N LEU A 109 2.08 -3.56 4.36
CA LEU A 109 0.94 -3.98 3.54
C LEU A 109 -0.37 -3.29 3.95
N ARG A 110 -0.41 -2.54 5.06
CA ARG A 110 -1.57 -1.70 5.41
C ARG A 110 -1.60 -0.40 4.61
N ARG A 111 -0.51 -0.06 3.93
CA ARG A 111 -0.36 1.16 3.13
C ARG A 111 -0.16 0.81 1.65
N LEU A 112 -1.09 0.03 1.12
CA LEU A 112 -1.22 -0.20 -0.31
C LEU A 112 -1.80 1.04 -0.97
N THR A 113 -1.17 1.48 -2.05
CA THR A 113 -1.61 2.62 -2.84
C THR A 113 -1.46 2.29 -4.32
N CYS A 114 -2.41 2.74 -5.13
CA CYS A 114 -2.26 2.71 -6.58
C CYS A 114 -1.59 4.03 -7.02
N LEU A 115 -0.54 3.92 -7.82
CA LEU A 115 0.12 5.06 -8.44
C LEU A 115 -0.03 4.99 -9.95
N ASP A 116 -0.21 6.14 -10.59
CA ASP A 116 -0.08 6.22 -12.04
C ASP A 116 1.34 5.85 -12.48
N GLN A 117 1.45 5.15 -13.60
CA GLN A 117 2.73 4.63 -14.10
C GLN A 117 3.77 5.73 -14.32
N SER A 118 3.34 6.95 -14.65
CA SER A 118 4.25 8.09 -14.83
C SER A 118 5.04 8.43 -13.56
N PHE A 119 4.46 8.26 -12.36
CA PHE A 119 5.17 8.46 -11.09
C PHE A 119 6.26 7.42 -10.88
N VAL A 120 5.99 6.17 -11.27
CA VAL A 120 6.96 5.07 -11.13
C VAL A 120 8.06 5.18 -12.18
N ASN A 121 7.71 5.53 -13.43
CA ASN A 121 8.67 5.73 -14.52
C ASN A 121 9.58 6.94 -14.27
N GLY A 122 9.07 7.99 -13.61
CA GLY A 122 9.88 9.13 -13.16
C GLY A 122 10.74 8.84 -11.93
N SER A 123 10.54 7.69 -11.28
CA SER A 123 11.29 7.28 -10.08
C SER A 123 12.49 6.40 -10.42
N ARG A 124 13.56 6.51 -9.63
CA ARG A 124 14.74 5.64 -9.78
C ARG A 124 14.44 4.24 -9.23
N LYS A 125 14.43 3.23 -10.10
CA LYS A 125 14.43 1.81 -9.68
C LYS A 125 15.77 1.47 -9.01
N LEU A 126 15.72 1.04 -7.74
CA LEU A 126 16.91 0.67 -6.98
C LEU A 126 17.30 -0.80 -7.17
N ALA A 127 16.33 -1.70 -7.08
CA ALA A 127 16.54 -3.14 -7.16
C ALA A 127 15.28 -3.85 -7.67
N SER A 128 15.41 -5.15 -7.97
CA SER A 128 14.28 -6.07 -8.13
C SER A 128 14.42 -7.19 -7.11
N LEU A 129 13.29 -7.70 -6.61
CA LEU A 129 13.31 -8.86 -5.72
C LEU A 129 13.75 -10.11 -6.48
N ALA A 130 14.56 -10.94 -5.83
CA ALA A 130 14.86 -12.28 -6.32
C ALA A 130 13.60 -13.18 -6.22
N SER A 131 13.55 -14.26 -7.00
CA SER A 131 12.34 -15.08 -7.15
C SER A 131 11.85 -15.70 -5.82
N ASP A 132 12.76 -16.04 -4.93
CA ASP A 132 12.45 -16.51 -3.57
C ASP A 132 11.82 -15.40 -2.70
N ALA A 133 12.37 -14.18 -2.76
CA ALA A 133 11.81 -13.02 -2.09
C ALA A 133 10.43 -12.64 -2.66
N VAL A 134 10.22 -12.76 -3.98
CA VAL A 134 8.91 -12.59 -4.62
C VAL A 134 7.90 -13.59 -4.06
N ARG A 135 8.24 -14.89 -4.01
CA ARG A 135 7.36 -15.92 -3.44
C ARG A 135 7.05 -15.66 -1.96
N SER A 136 8.05 -15.24 -1.19
CA SER A 136 7.87 -14.87 0.22
C SER A 136 6.92 -13.69 0.38
N LEU A 137 7.08 -12.65 -0.42
CA LEU A 137 6.21 -11.48 -0.43
C LEU A 137 4.78 -11.83 -0.87
N GLN A 138 4.61 -12.63 -1.92
CA GLN A 138 3.31 -13.12 -2.38
C GLN A 138 2.59 -13.91 -1.29
N ARG A 139 3.30 -14.80 -0.59
CA ARG A 139 2.75 -15.50 0.59
C ARG A 139 2.29 -14.51 1.64
N GLN A 140 3.10 -13.51 1.98
CA GLN A 140 2.73 -12.51 2.99
C GLN A 140 1.50 -11.70 2.57
N ILE A 141 1.40 -11.30 1.30
CA ILE A 141 0.23 -10.61 0.75
C ILE A 141 -1.02 -11.50 0.87
N MET A 142 -0.92 -12.78 0.53
CA MET A 142 -2.04 -13.72 0.68
C MET A 142 -2.47 -13.85 2.15
N LEU A 143 -1.54 -13.98 3.08
CA LEU A 143 -1.83 -14.02 4.52
C LEU A 143 -2.50 -12.72 5.00
N TYR A 144 -2.02 -11.57 4.54
CA TYR A 144 -2.58 -10.27 4.85
C TYR A 144 -4.04 -10.12 4.37
N LEU A 145 -4.28 -10.44 3.09
CA LEU A 145 -5.58 -10.27 2.45
C LEU A 145 -6.61 -11.28 2.95
N THR A 146 -6.20 -12.53 3.17
CA THR A 146 -7.13 -13.60 3.58
C THR A 146 -7.31 -13.69 5.09
N ARG A 147 -6.33 -13.18 5.87
CA ARG A 147 -6.21 -13.39 7.33
C ARG A 147 -6.30 -14.84 7.76
N ARG A 148 -6.02 -15.78 6.84
CA ARG A 148 -5.98 -17.21 7.13
C ARG A 148 -4.54 -17.57 7.46
N GLU A 149 -4.34 -18.21 8.60
CA GLU A 149 -3.06 -18.86 8.87
C GLU A 149 -2.87 -20.00 7.85
N PRO A 150 -1.65 -20.21 7.34
CA PRO A 150 -1.40 -21.34 6.46
C PRO A 150 -1.61 -22.63 7.25
N LEU A 151 -2.44 -23.52 6.72
CA LEU A 151 -2.66 -24.88 7.23
C LEU A 151 -1.35 -25.66 7.35
#